data_AF-A0A0Q8Q0K2-F1
#
_entry.id   AF-A0A0Q8Q0K2-F1
#
_cell.length_a   1.000
_cell.length_b   1.000
_cell.length_c   1.000
_cell.angle_alpha   90.00
_cell.angle_beta   90.00
_cell.angle_gamma   90.00
#
_symmetry.space_group_name_H-M   'P 1'
#
loop_
_entity.id
_entity.type
_entity.pdbx_description
1 polymer ?
#
loop_
_entity_poly.entity_id
_entity_poly.type
_entity_poly.pdbx_seq_one_letter_code
_entity_poly.pdbx_strand_id
1 'polypeptide(L)'
;MAAGDYARDMPSNAPEWERYERDRNWLWGAVHELPAGVLWGATGATAAECAEMMAGLEEFASVCERLGLSEDHTAFIEGCRWHFEHYPHYLGRRRHFVDYATYVQDRKGSLTVQLPTAPRR
;
A
#
# COMPACT_ATOMS: atom_id res chain seq x y z
N MET A 1 24.02 5.47 -30.74
CA MET A 1 23.09 4.50 -30.11
C MET A 1 21.68 4.96 -30.42
N ALA A 2 20.94 4.17 -31.19
CA ALA A 2 19.62 4.51 -31.70
C ALA A 2 18.53 4.07 -30.70
N ALA A 3 17.41 4.80 -30.66
CA ALA A 3 16.24 4.58 -29.81
C ALA A 3 15.46 3.27 -30.10
N GLY A 4 16.08 2.30 -30.76
CA GLY A 4 15.47 1.06 -31.26
C GLY A 4 15.61 -0.17 -30.37
N ASP A 5 16.33 -0.08 -29.24
CA ASP A 5 16.57 -1.23 -28.35
C ASP A 5 15.73 -1.22 -27.06
N TYR A 6 14.93 -0.18 -26.81
CA TYR A 6 14.09 -0.08 -25.60
C TYR A 6 12.79 -0.90 -25.64
N ALA A 7 12.42 -1.44 -26.80
CA ALA A 7 11.12 -2.10 -27.00
C ALA A 7 11.21 -3.64 -27.02
N ARG A 8 12.40 -4.24 -26.79
CA ARG A 8 12.62 -5.68 -27.04
C ARG A 8 12.49 -6.57 -25.79
N ASP A 9 12.52 -5.99 -24.58
CA ASP A 9 12.43 -6.72 -23.30
C ASP A 9 11.18 -6.37 -22.46
N MET A 10 10.21 -5.65 -23.02
CA MET A 10 8.92 -5.48 -22.34
C MET A 10 8.14 -6.81 -22.40
N PRO A 11 7.82 -7.47 -21.27
CA PRO A 11 6.80 -8.52 -21.30
C PRO A 11 5.49 -7.91 -21.81
N SER A 12 4.64 -8.70 -22.48
CA SER A 12 3.40 -8.27 -23.18
C SER A 12 2.35 -7.56 -22.30
N ASN A 13 2.67 -7.30 -21.03
CA ASN A 13 1.79 -6.80 -19.97
C ASN A 13 2.19 -5.39 -19.51
N ALA A 14 2.81 -4.56 -20.37
CA ALA A 14 3.25 -3.20 -20.03
C ALA A 14 2.22 -2.36 -19.24
N PRO A 15 0.90 -2.41 -19.53
CA PRO A 15 -0.10 -1.72 -18.72
C PRO A 15 -0.24 -2.25 -17.28
N GLU A 16 -0.02 -3.55 -17.05
CA GLU A 16 -0.04 -4.15 -15.71
C GLU A 16 1.18 -3.74 -14.90
N TRP A 17 2.35 -3.61 -15.54
CA TRP A 17 3.56 -3.12 -14.89
C TRP A 17 3.46 -1.65 -14.49
N GLU A 18 2.94 -0.79 -15.36
CA GLU A 18 2.68 0.61 -15.02
C GLU A 18 1.68 0.73 -13.86
N ARG A 19 0.60 -0.06 -13.89
CA ARG A 19 -0.36 -0.16 -12.79
C ARG A 19 0.29 -0.61 -11.49
N TYR A 20 1.07 -1.69 -11.55
CA TYR A 20 1.83 -2.21 -10.42
C TYR A 20 2.73 -1.14 -9.80
N GLU A 21 3.50 -0.40 -10.58
CA GLU A 21 4.44 0.59 -10.04
C GLU A 21 3.73 1.77 -9.39
N ARG A 22 2.68 2.27 -10.05
CA ARG A 22 1.84 3.34 -9.50
C ARG A 22 1.21 2.91 -8.19
N ASP A 23 0.55 1.76 -8.19
CA ASP A 23 -0.23 1.28 -7.04
C ASP A 23 0.71 0.89 -5.89
N ARG A 24 1.88 0.28 -6.16
CA ARG A 24 2.91 -0.01 -5.14
C ARG A 24 3.39 1.25 -4.44
N ASN A 25 3.74 2.29 -5.19
CA ASN A 25 4.26 3.53 -4.63
C ASN A 25 3.16 4.28 -3.86
N TRP A 26 1.94 4.29 -4.39
CA TRP A 26 0.80 4.90 -3.72
C TRP A 26 0.47 4.21 -2.40
N LEU A 27 0.38 2.87 -2.38
CA LEU A 27 0.13 2.09 -1.17
C LEU A 27 1.21 2.32 -0.11
N TRP A 28 2.46 2.35 -0.53
CA TRP A 28 3.58 2.63 0.36
C TRP A 28 3.52 4.05 0.94
N GLY A 29 3.19 5.07 0.14
CA GLY A 29 2.98 6.42 0.64
C GLY A 29 1.80 6.49 1.63
N ALA A 30 0.66 5.92 1.25
CA ALA A 30 -0.56 5.94 2.05
C ALA A 30 -0.34 5.35 3.45
N VAL A 31 0.30 4.18 3.53
CA VAL A 31 0.53 3.52 4.82
C VAL A 31 1.53 4.26 5.72
N HIS A 32 2.44 5.07 5.16
CA HIS A 32 3.34 5.94 5.92
C HIS A 32 2.69 7.25 6.38
N GLU A 33 1.70 7.76 5.64
CA GLU A 33 0.99 8.98 6.00
C GLU A 33 -0.11 8.74 7.05
N LEU A 34 -0.65 7.53 7.12
CA LEU A 34 -1.67 7.15 8.10
C LEU A 34 -1.24 7.40 9.56
N PRO A 35 -0.04 6.99 10.02
CA PRO A 35 0.41 7.30 11.37
C PRO A 35 0.55 8.77 11.70
N ALA A 36 0.92 9.59 10.72
CA ALA A 36 0.97 11.05 10.90
C ALA A 36 -0.42 11.69 10.88
N GLY A 37 -1.45 10.97 10.43
CA GLY A 37 -2.80 11.49 10.25
C GLY A 37 -2.88 12.57 9.18
N VAL A 38 -1.98 12.53 8.19
CA VAL A 38 -1.87 13.55 7.12
C VAL A 38 -2.29 13.03 5.75
N LEU A 39 -2.71 11.77 5.66
CA LEU A 39 -3.27 11.23 4.44
C LEU A 39 -4.52 12.04 4.08
N TRP A 40 -4.53 12.64 2.90
CA TRP A 40 -5.52 13.62 2.43
C TRP A 40 -5.51 14.96 3.17
N GLY A 41 -4.30 15.44 3.45
CA GLY A 41 -4.09 16.73 4.11
C GLY A 41 -4.26 16.63 5.62
N ALA A 42 -4.53 17.74 6.30
CA ALA A 42 -4.47 17.81 7.77
C ALA A 42 -5.55 17.00 8.51
N THR A 43 -6.49 16.36 7.80
CA THR A 43 -7.64 15.67 8.38
C THR A 43 -7.48 14.15 8.51
N GLY A 44 -6.45 13.57 7.89
CA GLY A 44 -6.31 12.11 7.78
C GLY A 44 -7.41 11.48 6.91
N ALA A 45 -7.25 10.20 6.58
CA ALA A 45 -8.28 9.48 5.83
C ALA A 45 -9.56 9.29 6.67
N THR A 46 -10.71 9.30 6.02
CA THR A 46 -12.02 8.92 6.57
C THR A 46 -12.23 7.41 6.47
N ALA A 47 -13.30 6.91 7.09
CA ALA A 47 -13.67 5.50 6.97
C ALA A 47 -14.00 5.08 5.52
N ALA A 48 -14.62 5.97 4.73
CA ALA A 48 -14.91 5.72 3.33
C ALA A 48 -13.63 5.63 2.49
N GLU A 49 -12.69 6.56 2.71
CA GLU A 49 -11.39 6.55 2.02
C GLU A 49 -10.53 5.35 2.44
N CYS A 50 -10.69 4.84 3.68
CA CYS A 50 -10.07 3.58 4.07
C CYS A 50 -10.63 2.37 3.33
N ALA A 51 -11.94 2.36 3.02
CA ALA A 51 -12.54 1.33 2.20
C ALA A 51 -12.01 1.40 0.75
N GLU A 52 -11.82 2.61 0.20
CA GLU A 52 -11.19 2.81 -1.11
C GLU A 52 -9.73 2.30 -1.12
N MET A 53 -8.97 2.56 -0.05
CA MET A 53 -7.62 2.01 0.11
C MET A 53 -7.60 0.48 0.14
N MET A 54 -8.57 -0.14 0.82
CA MET A 54 -8.69 -1.60 0.83
C MET A 54 -8.98 -2.14 -0.58
N ALA A 55 -9.92 -1.53 -1.31
CA ALA A 55 -10.22 -1.94 -2.69
C ALA A 55 -9.00 -1.78 -3.62
N GLY A 56 -8.25 -0.68 -3.47
CA GLY A 56 -6.99 -0.48 -4.20
C GLY A 56 -5.92 -1.52 -3.87
N LEU A 57 -5.84 -1.95 -2.61
CA LEU A 57 -4.94 -3.01 -2.16
C LEU A 57 -5.33 -4.38 -2.71
N GLU A 58 -6.62 -4.72 -2.75
CA GLU A 58 -7.12 -5.97 -3.32
C GLU A 58 -6.81 -6.06 -4.83
N GLU A 59 -7.00 -4.96 -5.54
CA GLU A 59 -6.62 -4.88 -6.95
C GLU A 59 -5.10 -5.01 -7.13
N PHE A 60 -4.30 -4.34 -6.30
CA PHE A 60 -2.85 -4.48 -6.34
C PHE A 60 -2.40 -5.94 -6.11
N ALA A 61 -3.05 -6.65 -5.18
CA ALA A 61 -2.79 -8.07 -4.95
C ALA A 61 -3.11 -8.92 -6.20
N SER A 62 -4.21 -8.63 -6.88
CA SER A 62 -4.57 -9.28 -8.15
C SER A 62 -3.59 -8.97 -9.29
N VAL A 63 -3.06 -7.74 -9.35
CA VAL A 63 -1.97 -7.38 -10.28
C VAL A 63 -0.71 -8.17 -9.96
N CYS A 64 -0.33 -8.28 -8.68
CA CYS A 64 0.84 -9.06 -8.27
C CYS A 64 0.68 -10.54 -8.64
N GLU A 65 -0.51 -11.11 -8.46
CA GLU A 65 -0.78 -12.49 -8.86
C GLU A 65 -0.60 -12.71 -10.37
N ARG A 66 -1.18 -11.82 -11.20
CA ARG A 66 -1.03 -11.89 -12.67
C ARG A 66 0.41 -11.74 -13.15
N LEU A 67 1.22 -10.96 -12.42
CA LEU A 67 2.64 -10.76 -12.70
C LEU A 67 3.55 -11.82 -12.05
N GLY A 68 3.00 -12.76 -11.26
CA GLY A 68 3.78 -13.78 -10.56
C GLY A 68 4.62 -13.26 -9.38
N LEU A 69 4.16 -12.19 -8.73
CA LEU A 69 4.86 -11.49 -7.64
C LEU A 69 4.28 -11.76 -6.24
N SER A 70 3.27 -12.62 -6.11
CA SER A 70 2.53 -12.81 -4.86
C SER A 70 3.42 -13.13 -3.64
N GLU A 71 4.42 -13.99 -3.81
CA GLU A 71 5.32 -14.38 -2.70
C GLU A 71 6.15 -13.18 -2.19
N ASP A 72 6.77 -12.43 -3.11
CA ASP A 72 7.61 -11.27 -2.79
C ASP A 72 6.81 -10.11 -2.17
N HIS A 73 5.52 -10.02 -2.47
CA HIS A 73 4.66 -8.93 -2.04
C HIS A 73 3.78 -9.26 -0.85
N THR A 74 3.74 -10.51 -0.41
CA THR A 74 2.85 -10.96 0.69
C THR A 74 3.03 -10.10 1.95
N ALA A 75 4.27 -9.88 2.41
CA ALA A 75 4.52 -9.10 3.62
C ALA A 75 4.09 -7.62 3.49
N PHE A 76 4.26 -7.03 2.30
CA PHE A 76 3.81 -5.68 2.01
C PHE A 76 2.28 -5.57 2.01
N ILE A 77 1.63 -6.51 1.32
CA ILE A 77 0.16 -6.55 1.20
C ILE A 77 -0.48 -6.72 2.57
N GLU A 78 -0.01 -7.69 3.37
CA GLU A 78 -0.54 -7.92 4.72
C GLU A 78 -0.26 -6.73 5.66
N GLY A 79 0.89 -6.06 5.52
CA GLY A 79 1.20 -4.84 6.26
C GLY A 79 0.22 -3.70 5.94
N CYS A 80 0.00 -3.44 4.65
CA CYS A 80 -0.99 -2.44 4.20
C CYS A 80 -2.40 -2.80 4.68
N ARG A 81 -2.82 -4.06 4.51
CA ARG A 81 -4.13 -4.56 4.92
C ARG A 81 -4.36 -4.30 6.40
N TRP A 82 -3.39 -4.66 7.25
CA TRP A 82 -3.46 -4.45 8.68
C TRP A 82 -3.77 -2.99 9.01
N HIS A 83 -3.05 -2.02 8.41
CA HIS A 83 -3.33 -0.61 8.67
C HIS A 83 -4.69 -0.15 8.15
N PHE A 84 -5.10 -0.57 6.96
CA PHE A 84 -6.36 -0.15 6.37
C PHE A 84 -7.59 -0.71 7.11
N GLU A 85 -7.48 -1.90 7.72
CA GLU A 85 -8.51 -2.45 8.61
C GLU A 85 -8.58 -1.72 9.95
N HIS A 86 -7.43 -1.31 10.47
CA HIS A 86 -7.31 -0.83 11.84
C HIS A 86 -7.44 0.69 11.99
N TYR A 87 -7.08 1.46 10.97
CA TYR A 87 -7.16 2.92 11.02
C TYR A 87 -8.61 3.42 11.18
N PRO A 88 -9.64 2.88 10.49
CA PRO A 88 -11.04 3.25 10.72
C PRO A 88 -11.50 3.04 12.17
N HIS A 89 -11.04 1.95 12.78
CA HIS A 89 -11.35 1.66 14.18
C HIS A 89 -10.73 2.70 15.13
N TYR A 90 -9.46 3.04 14.90
CA TYR A 90 -8.78 4.11 15.63
C TYR A 90 -9.53 5.44 15.48
N LEU A 91 -9.87 5.85 14.25
CA LEU A 91 -10.59 7.11 13.99
C LEU A 91 -11.93 7.17 14.72
N GLY A 92 -12.74 6.11 14.62
CA GLY A 92 -14.06 6.05 15.24
C GLY A 92 -14.02 6.09 16.77
N ARG A 93 -12.85 5.88 17.37
CA ARG A 93 -12.65 5.82 18.83
C ARG A 93 -11.48 6.67 19.29
N ARG A 94 -11.06 7.68 18.51
CA ARG A 94 -9.81 8.42 18.72
C ARG A 94 -9.64 8.96 20.14
N ARG A 95 -10.73 9.42 20.78
CA ARG A 95 -10.74 9.88 22.19
C ARG A 95 -10.33 8.83 23.24
N HIS A 96 -10.31 7.56 22.86
CA HIS A 96 -9.98 6.43 23.75
C HIS A 96 -8.53 5.95 23.57
N PHE A 97 -7.77 6.56 22.65
CA PHE A 97 -6.39 6.20 22.35
C PHE A 97 -5.51 7.44 22.47
N VAL A 98 -4.25 7.24 22.86
CA VAL A 98 -3.26 8.33 22.99
C VAL A 98 -2.96 8.94 21.63
N ASP A 99 -2.54 8.08 20.71
CA ASP A 99 -2.27 8.38 19.30
C ASP A 99 -2.33 7.08 18.49
N TYR A 100 -2.18 7.17 17.17
CA TYR A 100 -2.21 5.98 16.33
C TYR A 100 -0.99 5.09 16.57
N ALA A 101 0.18 5.66 16.83
CA ALA A 101 1.40 4.89 17.01
C ALA A 101 1.29 3.92 18.20
N THR A 102 0.78 4.42 19.32
CA THR A 102 0.48 3.64 20.53
C THR A 102 -0.62 2.61 20.23
N TYR A 103 -1.69 3.01 19.54
CA TYR A 103 -2.77 2.11 19.14
C TYR A 103 -2.26 0.89 18.34
N VAL A 104 -1.28 1.11 17.45
CA VAL A 104 -0.65 0.05 16.66
C VAL A 104 0.19 -0.87 17.53
N GLN A 105 1.03 -0.33 18.40
CA GLN A 105 1.87 -1.10 19.31
C GLN A 105 1.05 -1.97 20.27
N ASP A 106 -0.02 -1.43 20.83
CA ASP A 106 -0.94 -2.16 21.72
C ASP A 106 -1.56 -3.39 21.06
N ARG A 107 -1.68 -3.37 19.72
CA ARG A 107 -2.22 -4.46 18.91
C ARG A 107 -1.15 -5.32 18.26
N LYS A 108 0.12 -5.13 18.61
CA LYS A 108 1.28 -5.82 18.04
C LYS A 108 1.38 -5.65 16.52
N GLY A 109 0.87 -4.54 16.00
CA GLY A 109 1.08 -4.15 14.60
C GLY A 109 2.46 -3.55 14.39
N SER A 110 2.88 -3.44 13.12
CA SER A 110 4.09 -2.72 12.74
C SER A 110 3.75 -1.27 12.42
N LEU A 111 4.61 -0.31 12.77
CA LEU A 111 4.48 1.08 12.30
C LEU A 111 5.09 1.30 10.92
N THR A 112 5.91 0.35 10.48
CA THR A 112 6.64 0.43 9.22
C THR A 112 6.22 -0.71 8.33
N VAL A 113 5.84 -0.40 7.11
CA VAL A 113 5.62 -1.39 6.05
C VAL A 113 6.75 -1.25 5.05
N GLN A 114 7.54 -2.31 4.91
CA GLN A 114 8.70 -2.29 4.02
C GLN A 114 8.23 -2.35 2.56
N LEU A 115 8.79 -1.46 1.73
CA LEU A 115 8.56 -1.53 0.29
C LEU A 115 9.13 -2.86 -0.23
N PRO A 116 8.36 -3.68 -0.95
CA PRO A 116 8.86 -4.93 -1.49
C PRO A 116 9.91 -4.64 -2.56
N THR A 117 10.90 -5.52 -2.66
CA THR A 117 11.94 -5.38 -3.68
C THR A 117 11.26 -5.44 -5.03
N ALA A 118 11.47 -4.41 -5.86
CA ALA A 118 10.96 -4.46 -7.21
C ALA A 118 11.68 -5.60 -7.96
N PRO A 119 10.95 -6.47 -8.66
CA PRO A 119 11.57 -7.50 -9.49
C PRO A 119 12.49 -6.81 -10.50
N ARG A 120 13.64 -7.44 -10.77
CA ARG A 120 14.55 -6.95 -11.81
C ARG A 120 13.84 -7.15 -13.16
N ARG A 121 13.65 -6.03 -13.85
CA ARG A 121 13.13 -5.98 -15.22
C ARG A 121 14.09 -6.68 -16.17
#